data_AF-A0A5C5U4I5-F1
#
_entry.id   AF-A0A5C5U4I5-F1
#
_cell.length_a   1.000
_cell.length_b   1.000
_cell.length_c   1.000
_cell.angle_alpha   90.00
_cell.angle_beta   90.00
_cell.angle_gamma   90.00
#
_symmetry.space_group_name_H-M   'P 1'
#
loop_
_entity.id
_entity.type
_entity.pdbx_description
1 polymer ?
#
loop_
_entity_poly.entity_id
_entity_poly.type
_entity_poly.pdbx_seq_one_letter_code
_entity_poly.pdbx_strand_id
1 'polypeptide(L)'
;MARELTVGEVAARSGVAVSALHFYEAKGLIRSVRTAGNQRRFPRDVLRRIAVIKVAQRTGIPLAQIREALSSLPEGRTPTVADWRRLSRRWRAELDARIARLVHLRDELDGCIGCGCLSLKQCPLRNPGDRMARLGPGANTLDRD
;
A
#
# COMPACT_ATOMS: atom_id res chain seq x y z
N MET A 1 -18.60 16.97 -25.11
CA MET A 1 -18.28 15.54 -24.85
C MET A 1 -16.85 15.44 -24.33
N ALA A 2 -16.63 14.87 -23.14
CA ALA A 2 -15.27 14.68 -22.65
C ALA A 2 -14.58 13.60 -23.50
N ARG A 3 -13.55 13.99 -24.25
CA ARG A 3 -12.78 13.08 -25.11
C ARG A 3 -12.22 11.91 -24.29
N GLU A 4 -12.71 10.71 -24.56
CA GLU A 4 -12.20 9.45 -24.01
C GLU A 4 -10.80 9.17 -24.54
N LEU A 5 -10.01 8.44 -23.74
CA LEU A 5 -8.63 8.09 -24.04
C LEU A 5 -8.54 6.63 -24.49
N THR A 6 -7.72 6.37 -25.50
CA THR A 6 -7.24 5.02 -25.84
C THR A 6 -6.42 4.43 -24.68
N VAL A 7 -6.28 3.11 -24.67
CA VAL A 7 -5.38 2.42 -23.73
C VAL A 7 -3.92 2.91 -23.85
N GLY A 8 -3.46 3.23 -25.07
CA GLY A 8 -2.11 3.75 -25.31
C GLY A 8 -1.91 5.16 -24.75
N GLU A 9 -2.89 6.06 -24.93
CA GLU A 9 -2.84 7.41 -24.34
C GLU A 9 -2.86 7.35 -22.81
N VAL A 10 -3.65 6.45 -22.21
CA VAL A 10 -3.64 6.26 -20.76
C VAL A 10 -2.30 5.72 -20.29
N ALA A 11 -1.74 4.72 -20.97
CA ALA A 11 -0.45 4.13 -20.62
C ALA A 11 0.67 5.17 -20.65
N ALA A 12 0.78 5.92 -21.76
CA ALA A 12 1.78 6.98 -21.93
C ALA A 12 1.66 8.07 -20.84
N ARG A 13 0.45 8.52 -20.54
CA ARG A 13 0.23 9.65 -19.61
C ARG A 13 0.30 9.27 -18.14
N SER A 14 -0.03 8.03 -17.80
CA SER A 14 0.04 7.54 -16.41
C SER A 14 1.38 6.89 -16.06
N GLY A 15 2.20 6.59 -17.08
CA GLY A 15 3.47 5.89 -16.94
C GLY A 15 3.27 4.49 -16.35
N VAL A 16 2.26 3.77 -16.84
CA VAL A 16 2.04 2.36 -16.53
C VAL A 16 1.92 1.59 -17.84
N ALA A 17 2.37 0.34 -17.85
CA ALA A 17 2.23 -0.53 -19.02
C ALA A 17 0.75 -0.80 -19.34
N VAL A 18 0.45 -1.09 -20.60
CA VAL A 18 -0.91 -1.51 -21.02
C VAL A 18 -1.36 -2.76 -20.27
N SER A 19 -0.45 -3.71 -20.00
CA SER A 19 -0.72 -4.88 -19.17
C SER A 19 -1.17 -4.52 -17.75
N ALA A 20 -0.58 -3.48 -17.15
CA ALA A 20 -0.99 -2.98 -15.84
C ALA A 20 -2.40 -2.36 -15.89
N LEU A 21 -2.77 -1.66 -16.98
CA LEU A 21 -4.13 -1.17 -17.17
C LEU A 21 -5.15 -2.31 -17.24
N HIS A 22 -4.84 -3.35 -18.04
CA HIS A 22 -5.69 -4.54 -18.11
C HIS A 22 -5.80 -5.25 -16.77
N PHE A 23 -4.70 -5.35 -16.03
CA PHE A 23 -4.69 -5.93 -14.70
C PHE A 23 -5.53 -5.12 -13.72
N TYR A 24 -5.39 -3.80 -13.70
CA TYR A 24 -6.23 -2.93 -12.85
C TYR A 24 -7.71 -3.05 -13.21
N GLU A 25 -8.04 -3.11 -14.50
CA GLU A 25 -9.41 -3.32 -14.95
C GLU A 25 -9.95 -4.67 -14.50
N ALA A 26 -9.19 -5.75 -14.68
CA ALA A 26 -9.56 -7.10 -14.24
C ALA A 26 -9.75 -7.20 -12.71
N LYS A 27 -9.03 -6.38 -11.94
CA LYS A 27 -9.18 -6.26 -10.47
C LYS A 27 -10.30 -5.29 -10.07
N GLY A 28 -11.04 -4.72 -11.01
CA GLY A 28 -12.13 -3.77 -10.75
C GLY A 28 -11.67 -2.42 -10.22
N LEU A 29 -10.38 -2.09 -10.39
CA LEU A 29 -9.81 -0.83 -9.94
C LEU A 29 -10.05 0.29 -10.93
N ILE A 30 -10.18 0.00 -12.21
CA ILE A 30 -10.55 0.97 -13.25
C ILE A 30 -11.61 0.35 -14.16
N ARG A 31 -12.33 1.17 -14.92
CA ARG A 31 -13.36 0.74 -15.87
C ARG A 31 -13.08 1.36 -17.23
N SER A 32 -13.21 0.59 -18.30
CA SER A 32 -13.29 1.10 -19.68
C SER A 32 -14.70 0.96 -20.23
N VAL A 33 -14.98 1.72 -21.27
CA VAL A 33 -16.09 1.46 -22.20
C VAL A 33 -15.52 0.89 -23.49
N ARG A 34 -16.35 0.19 -24.26
CA ARG A 34 -15.95 -0.40 -25.54
C ARG A 34 -16.55 0.39 -26.70
N THR A 35 -15.74 0.64 -27.73
CA THR A 35 -16.25 1.15 -29.01
C THR A 35 -16.95 0.03 -29.80
N ALA A 36 -17.64 0.39 -30.88
CA ALA A 36 -18.20 -0.57 -31.83
C ALA A 36 -17.15 -1.54 -32.41
N GLY A 37 -15.88 -1.09 -32.54
CA GLY A 37 -14.74 -1.93 -32.93
C GLY A 37 -14.09 -2.69 -31.77
N ASN A 38 -14.78 -2.86 -30.65
CA ASN A 38 -14.31 -3.55 -29.44
C ASN A 38 -13.03 -2.97 -28.78
N GLN A 39 -12.67 -1.72 -29.08
CA GLN A 39 -11.51 -1.06 -28.48
C GLN A 39 -11.87 -0.49 -27.11
N ARG A 40 -10.98 -0.63 -26.14
CA ARG A 40 -11.14 -0.01 -24.81
C ARG A 40 -10.94 1.49 -24.88
N ARG A 41 -11.85 2.22 -24.25
CA ARG A 41 -11.81 3.67 -24.06
C ARG A 41 -12.00 4.00 -22.60
N PHE A 42 -11.22 4.97 -22.12
CA PHE A 42 -11.23 5.34 -20.71
C PHE A 42 -11.65 6.81 -20.55
N PRO A 43 -12.49 7.12 -19.56
CA PRO A 43 -12.76 8.50 -19.20
C PRO A 43 -11.50 9.18 -18.64
N ARG A 44 -11.38 10.51 -18.79
CA ARG A 44 -10.14 11.24 -18.43
C ARG A 44 -9.78 11.15 -16.94
N ASP A 45 -10.77 10.96 -16.07
CA ASP A 45 -10.58 10.81 -14.63
C ASP A 45 -9.86 9.51 -14.25
N VAL A 46 -9.79 8.53 -15.15
CA VAL A 46 -8.97 7.32 -14.97
C VAL A 46 -7.52 7.65 -14.61
N LEU A 47 -6.97 8.74 -15.15
CA LEU A 47 -5.59 9.15 -14.90
C LEU A 47 -5.37 9.53 -13.43
N ARG A 48 -6.34 10.25 -12.83
CA ARG A 48 -6.31 10.58 -11.40
C ARG A 48 -6.43 9.32 -10.56
N ARG A 49 -7.31 8.40 -10.96
CA ARG A 49 -7.48 7.12 -10.27
C ARG A 49 -6.22 6.26 -10.31
N ILE A 50 -5.54 6.18 -11.46
CA ILE A 50 -4.26 5.47 -11.60
C ILE A 50 -3.17 6.15 -10.75
N ALA A 51 -3.08 7.48 -10.75
CA ALA A 51 -2.12 8.20 -9.92
C ALA A 51 -2.29 7.85 -8.43
N VAL A 52 -3.54 7.77 -7.97
CA VAL A 52 -3.89 7.40 -6.60
C VAL A 52 -3.52 5.94 -6.28
N ILE A 53 -3.82 5.01 -7.20
CA ILE A 53 -3.40 3.60 -7.08
C ILE A 53 -1.88 3.51 -6.93
N LYS A 54 -1.11 4.24 -7.77
CA LYS A 54 0.36 4.24 -7.71
C LYS A 54 0.90 4.78 -6.39
N VAL A 55 0.31 5.87 -5.87
CA VAL A 55 0.70 6.42 -4.57
C VAL A 55 0.46 5.42 -3.45
N ALA A 56 -0.72 4.79 -3.40
CA ALA A 56 -1.03 3.80 -2.38
C ALA A 56 -0.17 2.54 -2.48
N GLN A 57 0.15 2.07 -3.68
CA GLN A 57 1.08 0.95 -3.85
C GLN A 57 2.49 1.29 -3.36
N ARG A 58 2.96 2.53 -3.55
CA ARG A 58 4.28 2.98 -3.06
C ARG A 58 4.35 3.09 -1.54
N THR A 59 3.23 3.36 -0.86
CA THR A 59 3.16 3.27 0.60
C THR A 59 3.04 1.82 1.09
N GLY A 60 3.11 0.85 0.17
CA GLY A 60 3.08 -0.58 0.41
C GLY A 60 1.71 -1.13 0.77
N ILE A 61 0.64 -0.43 0.41
CA ILE A 61 -0.74 -0.84 0.69
C ILE A 61 -1.13 -1.95 -0.29
N PRO A 62 -1.68 -3.09 0.20
CA PRO A 62 -2.12 -4.16 -0.67
C PRO A 62 -3.21 -3.71 -1.64
N LEU A 63 -3.17 -4.23 -2.86
CA LEU A 63 -4.12 -3.86 -3.90
C LEU A 63 -5.60 -4.12 -3.53
N ALA A 64 -5.85 -5.13 -2.69
CA ALA A 64 -7.18 -5.42 -2.16
C ALA A 64 -7.72 -4.28 -1.27
N GLN A 65 -6.88 -3.71 -0.42
CA GLN A 65 -7.25 -2.55 0.41
C GLN A 65 -7.43 -1.29 -0.45
N ILE A 66 -6.62 -1.13 -1.50
CA ILE A 66 -6.80 -0.04 -2.47
C ILE A 66 -8.16 -0.17 -3.16
N ARG A 67 -8.55 -1.39 -3.55
CA ARG A 67 -9.86 -1.65 -4.17
C ARG A 67 -11.01 -1.28 -3.23
N GLU A 68 -10.95 -1.71 -1.98
CA GLU A 68 -11.95 -1.39 -0.95
C GLU A 68 -12.05 0.12 -0.71
N ALA A 69 -10.91 0.80 -0.58
CA ALA A 69 -10.86 2.25 -0.45
C ALA A 69 -11.51 2.94 -1.66
N LEU A 70 -11.19 2.49 -2.87
CA LEU A 70 -11.73 3.06 -4.10
C LEU A 70 -13.21 2.73 -4.36
N SER A 71 -13.77 1.67 -3.75
CA SER A 71 -15.21 1.38 -3.83
C SER A 71 -16.05 2.25 -2.91
N SER A 72 -15.44 2.91 -1.92
CA SER A 72 -16.13 3.93 -1.11
C SER A 72 -16.29 5.28 -1.82
N LEU A 73 -15.69 5.44 -3.00
CA LEU A 73 -15.83 6.65 -3.81
C LEU A 73 -17.21 6.67 -4.48
N PRO A 74 -17.84 7.85 -4.57
CA PRO A 74 -19.17 7.97 -5.15
C PRO A 74 -19.18 7.56 -6.61
N GLU A 75 -20.20 6.78 -6.97
CA GLU A 75 -20.47 6.41 -8.35
C GLU A 75 -21.15 7.56 -9.11
N GLY A 76 -21.02 7.59 -10.43
CA GLY A 76 -21.71 8.57 -11.28
C GLY A 76 -21.10 9.99 -11.31
N ARG A 77 -20.04 10.26 -10.53
CA ARG A 77 -19.26 11.51 -10.64
C ARG A 77 -17.77 11.31 -10.51
N THR A 78 -16.98 12.23 -11.06
CA THR A 78 -15.54 12.28 -10.81
C THR A 78 -15.27 12.56 -9.32
N PRO A 79 -14.38 11.80 -8.67
CA PRO A 79 -13.97 12.07 -7.30
C PRO A 79 -13.33 13.46 -7.13
N THR A 80 -13.72 14.15 -6.07
CA THR A 80 -13.22 15.47 -5.68
C THR A 80 -11.97 15.37 -4.83
N VAL A 81 -11.31 16.51 -4.58
CA VAL A 81 -10.18 16.60 -3.65
C VAL A 81 -10.58 16.12 -2.24
N ALA A 82 -11.81 16.38 -1.80
CA ALA A 82 -12.28 15.94 -0.49
C ALA A 82 -12.39 14.41 -0.39
N ASP A 83 -12.84 13.76 -1.47
CA ASP A 83 -12.91 12.30 -1.55
C ASP A 83 -11.50 11.68 -1.48
N TRP A 84 -10.54 12.25 -2.23
CA TRP A 84 -9.15 11.80 -2.19
C TRP A 84 -8.50 12.03 -0.82
N ARG A 85 -8.77 13.17 -0.17
CA ARG A 85 -8.29 13.46 1.20
C ARG A 85 -8.79 12.44 2.22
N ARG A 86 -10.01 11.90 2.04
CA ARG A 86 -10.55 10.86 2.93
C ARG A 86 -9.73 9.58 2.82
N LEU A 87 -9.44 9.13 1.59
CA LEU A 87 -8.63 7.93 1.37
C LEU A 87 -7.19 8.13 1.84
N SER A 88 -6.58 9.27 1.53
CA SER A 88 -5.19 9.54 1.90
C SER A 88 -4.98 9.61 3.41
N ARG A 89 -5.99 10.01 4.20
CA ARG A 89 -5.89 9.99 5.67
C ARG A 89 -5.74 8.58 6.22
N ARG A 90 -6.49 7.60 5.70
CA ARG A 90 -6.37 6.19 6.09
C ARG A 90 -4.97 5.67 5.78
N TRP A 91 -4.48 5.95 4.58
CA TRP A 91 -3.17 5.48 4.12
C TRP A 91 -2.01 6.17 4.83
N ARG A 92 -2.17 7.44 5.20
CA ARG A 92 -1.19 8.16 6.02
C ARG A 92 -1.04 7.50 7.38
N ALA A 93 -2.14 7.16 8.07
CA ALA A 93 -2.07 6.47 9.35
C ALA A 93 -1.37 5.11 9.25
N GLU A 94 -1.66 4.33 8.19
CA GLU A 94 -0.98 3.05 7.94
C GLU A 94 0.52 3.22 7.63
N LEU A 95 0.87 4.25 6.85
CA LEU A 95 2.26 4.59 6.57
C LEU A 95 3.00 5.03 7.84
N ASP A 96 2.40 5.89 8.66
CA ASP A 96 2.98 6.38 9.91
C ASP A 96 3.21 5.21 10.89
N ALA A 97 2.27 4.27 11.00
CA ALA A 97 2.44 3.06 11.80
C ALA A 97 3.56 2.15 11.28
N ARG A 98 3.74 2.05 9.96
CA ARG A 98 4.86 1.31 9.36
C ARG A 98 6.20 2.00 9.60
N ILE A 99 6.24 3.33 9.49
CA ILE A 99 7.44 4.12 9.79
C ILE A 99 7.82 3.91 11.26
N ALA A 100 6.87 3.99 12.19
CA ALA A 100 7.13 3.76 13.61
C ALA A 100 7.75 2.38 13.87
N ARG A 101 7.18 1.32 13.29
CA ARG A 101 7.74 -0.04 13.38
C ARG A 101 9.12 -0.17 12.75
N LEU A 102 9.35 0.44 11.59
CA LEU A 102 10.66 0.40 10.92
C LEU A 102 11.71 1.22 11.67
N VAL A 103 11.32 2.32 12.30
CA VAL A 103 12.20 3.13 13.17
C VAL A 103 12.55 2.35 14.43
N HIS A 104 11.55 1.75 15.09
CA HIS A 104 11.77 0.89 16.25
C HIS A 104 12.71 -0.27 15.90
N LEU A 105 12.42 -1.00 14.82
CA LEU A 105 13.28 -2.07 14.35
C LEU A 105 14.69 -1.56 14.06
N ARG A 106 14.85 -0.43 13.35
CA ARG A 106 16.16 0.17 13.08
C ARG A 106 16.93 0.50 14.35
N ASP A 107 16.27 1.08 15.34
CA ASP A 107 16.90 1.48 16.60
C ASP A 107 17.24 0.25 17.46
N GLU A 108 16.52 -0.85 17.27
CA GLU A 108 16.79 -2.16 17.87
C GLU A 108 17.70 -3.07 17.04
N LEU A 109 18.01 -2.73 15.77
CA LEU A 109 18.87 -3.53 14.89
C LEU A 109 20.28 -3.68 15.47
N ASP A 110 20.73 -2.66 16.19
CA ASP A 110 21.98 -2.77 16.91
C ASP A 110 21.76 -3.71 18.12
N GLY A 111 20.64 -3.67 18.85
CA GLY A 111 20.32 -4.60 19.94
C GLY A 111 20.26 -6.11 19.56
N CYS A 112 20.57 -7.00 20.52
CA CYS A 112 20.35 -8.45 20.30
C CYS A 112 18.85 -8.74 20.19
N ILE A 113 18.44 -9.42 19.09
CA ILE A 113 17.09 -9.86 18.66
C ILE A 113 16.24 -10.65 19.69
N GLY A 114 16.66 -10.73 20.95
CA GLY A 114 15.80 -11.21 22.05
C GLY A 114 16.09 -10.61 23.42
N CYS A 115 17.16 -9.83 23.58
CA CYS A 115 17.55 -9.29 24.90
C CYS A 115 18.08 -7.85 24.85
N GLY A 116 18.61 -7.33 23.73
CA GLY A 116 19.06 -5.94 23.56
C GLY A 116 20.49 -5.60 24.03
N CYS A 117 21.41 -6.57 24.22
CA CYS A 117 22.72 -6.32 24.85
C CYS A 117 23.93 -6.12 23.91
N LEU A 118 23.77 -6.23 22.58
CA LEU A 118 24.86 -6.03 21.60
C LEU A 118 26.14 -6.86 21.83
N SER A 119 26.08 -7.90 22.66
CA SER A 119 27.26 -8.65 23.05
C SER A 119 26.94 -10.13 23.16
N LEU A 120 27.54 -10.90 22.25
CA LEU A 120 27.60 -12.37 22.33
C LEU A 120 28.24 -12.84 23.66
N LYS A 121 28.95 -11.96 24.39
CA LYS A 121 29.49 -12.25 25.73
C LYS A 121 28.49 -11.99 26.88
N GLN A 122 27.42 -11.22 26.65
CA GLN A 122 26.44 -10.82 27.69
C GLN A 122 25.10 -11.57 27.59
N CYS A 123 24.88 -12.35 26.54
CA CYS A 123 23.66 -13.13 26.31
C CYS A 123 23.21 -14.01 27.52
N PRO A 124 24.11 -14.68 28.28
CA PRO A 124 23.70 -15.46 29.45
C PRO A 124 23.11 -14.62 30.60
N LEU A 125 23.39 -13.31 30.66
CA LEU A 125 22.98 -12.45 31.77
C LEU A 125 21.56 -11.89 31.64
N ARG A 126 21.03 -11.75 30.41
CA ARG A 126 19.72 -11.12 30.17
C ARG A 126 18.55 -12.10 29.96
N ASN A 127 18.80 -13.30 29.43
CA ASN A 127 17.81 -14.40 29.39
C ASN A 127 18.42 -15.68 30.00
N PRO A 128 18.83 -15.65 31.28
CA PRO A 128 19.45 -16.81 31.91
C PRO A 128 18.49 -18.00 31.91
N GLY A 129 18.93 -19.11 31.32
CA GLY A 129 18.15 -20.34 31.24
C GLY A 129 16.89 -20.23 30.37
N ASP A 130 16.89 -19.34 29.38
CA ASP A 130 15.79 -19.19 28.42
C ASP A 130 14.40 -18.96 29.05
N ARG A 131 14.35 -18.17 30.12
CA ARG A 131 13.10 -17.83 30.82
C ARG A 131 12.06 -17.17 29.92
N MET A 132 12.49 -16.46 28.87
CA MET A 132 11.59 -15.80 27.93
C MET A 132 10.82 -16.76 27.02
N ALA A 133 11.23 -18.03 26.88
CA ALA A 133 10.44 -19.04 26.16
C ALA A 133 9.05 -19.27 26.77
N ARG A 134 8.86 -18.92 28.06
CA ARG A 134 7.55 -18.96 28.73
C ARG A 134 6.55 -17.94 28.17
N LEU A 135 7.03 -16.91 27.47
CA LEU A 135 6.18 -15.87 26.90
C LEU A 135 5.67 -16.23 25.50
N GLY A 136 6.14 -17.34 24.93
CA GLY A 136 5.78 -17.80 23.59
C GLY A 136 6.98 -17.94 22.67
N PRO A 137 6.78 -18.49 21.46
CA PRO A 137 7.84 -18.59 20.47
C PRO A 137 8.24 -17.22 19.93
N GLY A 138 9.52 -17.02 19.66
CA GLY A 138 10.04 -15.84 18.95
C GLY A 138 10.65 -14.75 19.84
N ALA A 139 10.83 -13.58 19.24
CA ALA A 139 11.50 -12.43 19.85
C ALA A 139 10.53 -11.62 20.72
N ASN A 140 10.14 -12.18 21.87
CA ASN A 140 9.12 -11.63 22.79
C ASN A 140 9.39 -10.20 23.30
N THR A 141 10.54 -9.62 23.00
CA THR A 141 10.94 -8.24 23.36
C THR A 141 10.86 -7.25 22.21
N LEU A 142 10.83 -7.70 20.94
CA LEU A 142 10.77 -6.84 19.75
C LEU A 142 9.33 -6.45 19.36
N ASP A 143 8.34 -7.26 19.75
CA ASP A 143 6.93 -7.06 19.40
C ASP A 143 6.10 -6.46 20.56
N ARG A 144 6.75 -5.80 21.53
CA ARG A 144 6.06 -5.17 22.66
C ARG A 144 5.68 -3.73 22.32
N ASP A 145 4.37 -3.52 22.15
CA ASP A 145 3.72 -2.20 22.09
C ASP A 145 4.07 -1.30 23.28
#